data_AF-A0A6B9VMI2-F1
#
_entry.id   AF-A0A6B9VMI2-F1
#
_cell.length_a   1.000
_cell.length_b   1.000
_cell.length_c   1.000
_cell.angle_alpha   90.00
_cell.angle_beta   90.00
_cell.angle_gamma   90.00
#
_symmetry.space_group_name_H-M   'P 1'
#
loop_
_entity.id
_entity.type
_entity.pdbx_description
1 polymer ?
#
loop_
_entity_poly.entity_id
_entity_poly.type
_entity_poly.pdbx_seq_one_letter_code
_entity_poly.pdbx_strand_id
1 'polypeptide(L)'
;DFVIKAVQEQMNRGIGLGMQSNLAAETAALISEMGRVERVAFSNTGTEAIMAAVRIARSRTKRQKIVMFAGSYHGTFDGILARVGEDKTTAQPLSLGTPLGMVEDIIVLS
;
A
#
# COMPACT_ATOMS: atom_id res chain seq x y z
N ASP A 1 -21.53 -4.65 16.98
CA ASP A 1 -22.91 -4.22 16.66
C ASP A 1 -22.99 -2.97 15.79
N PHE A 2 -22.34 -1.85 16.14
CA PHE A 2 -22.45 -0.61 15.33
C PHE A 2 -21.95 -0.73 13.88
N VAL A 3 -20.89 -1.50 13.62
CA VAL A 3 -20.32 -1.69 12.26
C VAL A 3 -21.33 -2.37 11.33
N ILE A 4 -21.95 -3.47 11.79
CA ILE A 4 -22.93 -4.22 11.00
C ILE A 4 -24.11 -3.32 10.66
N LYS A 5 -24.62 -2.55 11.64
CA LYS A 5 -25.72 -1.61 11.44
C LYS A 5 -25.35 -0.53 10.40
N ALA A 6 -24.18 0.08 10.50
CA ALA A 6 -23.73 1.10 9.55
C ALA A 6 -23.61 0.56 8.12
N VAL A 7 -23.09 -0.66 7.95
CA VAL A 7 -23.00 -1.34 6.65
C VAL A 7 -24.41 -1.61 6.10
N GLN A 8 -25.34 -2.12 6.91
CA GLN A 8 -26.73 -2.36 6.49
C GLN A 8 -27.46 -1.08 6.08
N GLU A 9 -27.30 0.01 6.84
CA GLU A 9 -27.87 1.31 6.51
C GLU A 9 -27.34 1.84 5.18
N GLN A 10 -26.04 1.69 4.91
CA GLN A 10 -25.45 2.08 3.63
C GLN A 10 -25.94 1.18 2.49
N MET A 11 -26.05 -0.13 2.70
CA MET A 11 -26.59 -1.05 1.68
C MET A 11 -28.02 -0.68 1.27
N ASN A 12 -28.86 -0.26 2.22
CA ASN A 12 -30.23 0.21 1.93
C ASN A 12 -30.27 1.51 1.10
N ARG A 13 -29.19 2.32 1.13
CA ARG A 13 -29.04 3.54 0.32
C ARG A 13 -28.41 3.28 -1.05
N GLY A 14 -27.92 2.07 -1.28
CA GLY A 14 -27.18 1.69 -2.49
C GLY A 14 -25.68 1.96 -2.40
N ILE A 15 -24.95 1.40 -3.37
CA ILE A 15 -23.49 1.56 -3.51
C ILE A 15 -23.23 2.38 -4.77
N GLY A 16 -22.88 3.66 -4.58
CA GLY A 16 -22.48 4.54 -5.68
C GLY A 16 -21.07 4.17 -6.15
N LEU A 17 -20.93 3.72 -7.39
CA LEU A 17 -19.64 3.52 -8.04
C LEU A 17 -19.35 4.68 -9.01
N GLY A 18 -18.08 5.04 -9.16
CA GLY A 18 -17.62 6.05 -10.13
C GLY A 18 -17.62 7.49 -9.61
N MET A 19 -18.73 7.97 -9.05
CA MET A 19 -18.77 9.30 -8.43
C MET A 19 -18.05 9.30 -7.07
N GLN A 20 -17.51 10.46 -6.66
CA GLN A 20 -16.92 10.59 -5.35
C GLN A 20 -17.98 10.40 -4.26
N SER A 21 -17.65 9.55 -3.27
CA SER A 21 -18.51 9.33 -2.12
C SER A 21 -18.61 10.60 -1.27
N ASN A 22 -19.83 10.95 -0.87
CA ASN A 22 -20.08 12.04 0.09
C ASN A 22 -19.48 11.76 1.48
N LEU A 23 -19.19 10.49 1.81
CA LEU A 23 -18.56 10.10 3.07
C LEU A 23 -17.04 10.22 3.06
N ALA A 24 -16.41 10.36 1.88
CA ALA A 24 -14.96 10.30 1.75
C ALA A 24 -14.25 11.43 2.51
N ALA A 25 -14.78 12.65 2.46
CA ALA A 25 -14.18 13.81 3.11
C ALA A 25 -14.22 13.71 4.65
N GLU A 26 -15.38 13.34 5.20
CA GLU A 26 -15.57 13.13 6.65
C GLU A 26 -14.68 11.98 7.15
N THR A 27 -14.69 10.86 6.44
CA THR A 27 -13.85 9.70 6.77
C THR A 27 -12.37 10.06 6.72
N ALA A 28 -11.94 10.83 5.72
CA ALA A 28 -10.56 11.28 5.60
C ALA A 28 -10.15 12.21 6.75
N ALA A 29 -11.04 13.10 7.21
CA ALA A 29 -10.77 13.97 8.34
C ALA A 29 -10.56 13.17 9.64
N LEU A 30 -11.41 12.17 9.91
CA LEU A 30 -11.26 11.28 11.07
C LEU A 30 -9.94 10.50 11.04
N ILE A 31 -9.57 9.97 9.88
CA ILE A 31 -8.28 9.24 9.71
C ILE A 31 -7.09 10.19 9.84
N SER A 32 -7.20 11.40 9.29
CA SER A 32 -6.16 12.45 9.37
C SER A 32 -5.87 12.82 10.83
N GLU A 33 -6.92 13.02 11.63
CA GLU A 33 -6.81 13.30 13.06
C GLU A 33 -6.21 12.12 13.83
N MET A 34 -6.77 10.92 13.67
CA MET A 34 -6.30 9.72 14.38
C MET A 34 -4.86 9.34 14.02
N GLY A 35 -4.52 9.40 12.73
CA GLY A 35 -3.22 9.02 12.20
C GLY A 35 -2.16 10.14 12.28
N ARG A 36 -2.57 11.37 12.65
CA ARG A 36 -1.72 12.57 12.62
C ARG A 36 -1.05 12.78 11.25
N VAL A 37 -1.83 12.64 10.18
CA VAL A 37 -1.38 12.80 8.79
C VAL A 37 -2.12 13.94 8.12
N GLU A 38 -1.45 14.70 7.24
CA GLU A 38 -2.05 15.87 6.58
C GLU A 38 -3.06 15.51 5.48
N ARG A 39 -2.88 14.36 4.82
CA ARG A 39 -3.67 13.94 3.65
C ARG A 39 -3.94 12.45 3.69
N VAL A 40 -5.12 12.06 3.23
CA VAL A 40 -5.58 10.66 3.16
C VAL A 40 -6.01 10.35 1.73
N ALA A 41 -5.66 9.15 1.26
CA ALA A 41 -6.18 8.56 0.04
C ALA A 41 -6.66 7.13 0.36
N PHE A 42 -7.71 6.68 -0.32
CA PHE A 42 -8.31 5.37 -0.10
C PHE A 42 -7.89 4.39 -1.19
N SER A 43 -7.64 3.13 -0.79
CA SER A 43 -7.40 2.00 -1.69
C SER A 43 -8.31 0.83 -1.28
N ASN A 44 -8.46 -0.15 -2.16
CA ASN A 44 -9.29 -1.33 -1.89
C ASN A 44 -8.53 -2.36 -1.04
N THR A 45 -7.20 -2.40 -1.17
CA THR A 45 -6.35 -3.35 -0.45
C THR A 45 -5.09 -2.68 0.13
N GLY A 46 -4.45 -3.37 1.07
CA GLY A 46 -3.13 -2.97 1.60
C GLY A 46 -2.02 -3.03 0.54
N THR A 47 -2.08 -4.00 -0.38
CA THR A 47 -1.12 -4.09 -1.51
C THR A 47 -1.18 -2.82 -2.37
N GLU A 48 -2.38 -2.34 -2.70
CA GLU A 48 -2.55 -1.09 -3.45
C GLU A 48 -2.04 0.13 -2.68
N ALA A 49 -2.29 0.18 -1.36
CA ALA A 49 -1.78 1.25 -0.51
C ALA A 49 -0.25 1.32 -0.54
N ILE A 50 0.43 0.17 -0.40
CA ILE A 50 1.90 0.10 -0.50
C ILE A 50 2.39 0.45 -1.90
N MET A 51 1.74 -0.05 -2.96
CA MET A 51 2.10 0.28 -4.34
C MET A 51 2.02 1.79 -4.59
N ALA A 52 0.97 2.45 -4.10
CA ALA A 52 0.80 3.89 -4.19
C ALA A 52 1.85 4.63 -3.35
N ALA A 53 2.11 4.20 -2.11
CA ALA A 53 3.09 4.81 -1.22
C ALA A 53 4.51 4.77 -1.81
N VAL A 54 4.94 3.62 -2.35
CA VAL A 54 6.23 3.48 -3.05
C VAL A 54 6.30 4.44 -4.24
N ARG A 55 5.24 4.51 -5.05
CA ARG A 55 5.17 5.42 -6.20
C ARG A 55 5.27 6.89 -5.79
N ILE A 56 4.60 7.28 -4.71
CA ILE A 56 4.64 8.65 -4.17
C ILE A 56 6.03 8.97 -3.63
N ALA A 57 6.67 8.06 -2.89
CA ALA A 57 8.02 8.25 -2.37
C ALA A 57 9.03 8.47 -3.52
N ARG A 58 8.98 7.63 -4.56
CA ARG A 58 9.82 7.77 -5.75
C ARG A 58 9.53 9.08 -6.50
N SER A 59 8.27 9.42 -6.73
CA SER A 59 7.90 10.62 -7.48
C SER A 59 8.29 11.92 -6.76
N ARG A 60 8.20 11.93 -5.42
CA ARG A 60 8.56 13.09 -4.58
C ARG A 60 10.06 13.27 -4.43
N THR A 61 10.81 12.18 -4.27
CA THR A 61 12.26 12.20 -3.98
C THR A 61 13.13 12.11 -5.23
N LYS A 62 12.57 11.64 -6.35
CA LYS A 62 13.30 11.30 -7.59
C LYS A 62 14.36 10.21 -7.40
N ARG A 63 14.25 9.41 -6.35
CA ARG A 63 15.13 8.26 -6.06
C ARG A 63 14.40 6.97 -6.41
N GLN A 64 15.13 5.99 -6.94
CA GLN A 64 14.54 4.70 -7.34
C GLN A 64 14.54 3.68 -6.19
N LYS A 65 15.62 3.67 -5.41
CA LYS A 65 15.83 2.65 -4.38
C LYS A 65 14.82 2.75 -3.23
N ILE A 66 14.31 1.61 -2.80
CA ILE A 66 13.44 1.44 -1.63
C ILE A 66 14.07 0.42 -0.69
N VAL A 67 14.06 0.71 0.61
CA VAL A 67 14.54 -0.19 1.66
C VAL A 67 13.35 -0.90 2.30
N MET A 68 13.48 -2.20 2.53
CA MET A 68 12.58 -2.99 3.37
C MET A 68 13.38 -3.88 4.32
N PHE A 69 12.72 -4.43 5.34
CA PHE A 69 13.36 -5.33 6.31
C PHE A 69 12.96 -6.78 6.04
N ALA A 70 13.92 -7.70 6.18
CA ALA A 70 13.69 -9.14 6.05
C ALA A 70 12.59 -9.59 7.03
N GLY A 71 11.69 -10.44 6.55
CA GLY A 71 10.53 -10.91 7.33
C GLY A 71 9.35 -9.95 7.39
N SER A 72 9.47 -8.71 6.88
CA SER A 72 8.33 -7.80 6.77
C SER A 72 7.40 -8.21 5.64
N TYR A 73 6.09 -8.04 5.86
CA TYR A 73 5.06 -8.25 4.84
C TYR A 73 4.44 -6.93 4.39
N HIS A 74 4.48 -6.67 3.09
CA HIS A 74 3.97 -5.43 2.47
C HIS A 74 2.98 -5.68 1.34
N GLY A 75 2.31 -6.84 1.37
CA GLY A 75 1.39 -7.26 0.33
C GLY A 75 2.09 -8.04 -0.79
N THR A 76 1.46 -8.04 -1.96
CA THR A 76 1.81 -8.92 -3.09
C THR A 76 2.18 -8.13 -4.35
N PHE A 77 2.56 -6.87 -4.21
CA PHE A 77 3.09 -6.08 -5.31
C PHE A 77 4.50 -6.56 -5.64
N ASP A 78 4.74 -7.01 -6.88
CA ASP A 78 6.04 -7.55 -7.31
C ASP A 78 7.23 -6.67 -6.94
N GLY A 79 7.09 -5.35 -7.00
CA GLY A 79 8.15 -4.42 -6.64
C GLY A 79 8.49 -4.34 -5.16
N ILE A 80 7.85 -5.12 -4.29
CA ILE A 80 8.24 -5.32 -2.88
C ILE A 80 8.33 -6.79 -2.48
N LEU A 81 8.11 -7.72 -3.42
CA LEU A 81 8.22 -9.18 -3.19
C LEU A 81 9.68 -9.61 -3.33
N ALA A 82 10.51 -9.11 -2.42
CA ALA A 82 11.95 -9.31 -2.43
C ALA A 82 12.44 -10.02 -1.15
N ARG A 83 13.54 -10.76 -1.29
CA ARG A 83 14.33 -11.34 -0.21
C ARG A 83 15.81 -10.99 -0.37
N VAL A 84 16.58 -11.14 0.70
CA VAL A 84 18.04 -11.04 0.64
C VAL A 84 18.56 -12.14 -0.28
N GLY A 85 19.35 -11.77 -1.28
CA GLY A 85 20.04 -12.70 -2.17
C GLY A 85 21.17 -13.45 -1.46
N GLU A 86 21.66 -14.51 -2.10
CA GLU A 86 22.74 -15.35 -1.54
C GLU A 86 24.03 -14.57 -1.25
N ASP A 87 24.31 -13.56 -2.07
CA ASP A 87 25.46 -12.65 -1.91
C ASP A 87 25.29 -11.64 -0.76
N LYS A 88 24.12 -11.63 -0.09
CA LYS A 88 23.72 -10.70 0.99
C LYS A 88 23.74 -9.21 0.62
N THR A 89 23.89 -8.89 -0.66
CA THR A 89 24.03 -7.52 -1.15
C THR A 89 22.94 -7.14 -2.15
N THR A 90 22.39 -8.12 -2.88
CA THR A 90 21.36 -7.91 -3.89
C THR A 90 20.01 -8.44 -3.41
N ALA A 91 18.92 -7.80 -3.83
CA ALA A 91 17.58 -8.34 -3.66
C ALA A 91 17.32 -9.41 -4.72
N GLN A 92 16.66 -10.50 -4.32
CA GLN A 92 16.14 -11.51 -5.23
C GLN A 92 14.61 -11.59 -5.12
N PRO A 93 13.89 -11.98 -6.18
CA PRO A 93 12.46 -12.22 -6.10
C PRO A 93 12.13 -13.29 -5.04
N LEU A 94 11.10 -13.02 -4.24
CA LEU A 94 10.64 -13.94 -3.21
C LEU A 94 9.80 -15.09 -3.79
N SER A 95 9.08 -14.85 -4.88
CA SER A 95 8.19 -15.82 -5.52
C SER A 95 8.63 -16.12 -6.96
N LEU A 96 8.39 -17.35 -7.40
CA LEU A 96 8.45 -17.69 -8.83
C LEU A 96 7.42 -16.84 -9.60
N GLY A 97 7.79 -16.43 -10.82
CA GLY A 97 6.95 -15.61 -11.70
C GLY A 97 7.20 -14.10 -11.58
N THR A 98 7.84 -13.62 -10.51
CA THR A 98 8.25 -12.21 -10.39
C THR A 98 9.57 -12.00 -11.16
N PRO A 99 9.62 -11.12 -12.18
CA PRO A 99 10.85 -10.84 -12.91
C PRO A 99 11.93 -10.21 -12.02
N LEU A 100 13.21 -10.53 -12.26
CA LEU A 100 14.33 -9.94 -11.50
C LEU A 100 14.30 -8.40 -11.53
N GLY A 101 14.00 -7.81 -12.69
CA GLY A 101 13.89 -6.36 -12.87
C GLY A 101 12.84 -5.67 -12.00
N MET A 102 11.87 -6.40 -11.43
CA MET A 102 10.91 -5.82 -10.48
C MET A 102 11.53 -5.48 -9.13
N VAL A 103 12.61 -6.17 -8.74
CA VAL A 103 13.22 -6.03 -7.41
C VAL A 103 14.62 -5.43 -7.42
N GLU A 104 15.15 -5.04 -8.59
CA GLU A 104 16.49 -4.45 -8.73
C GLU A 104 16.69 -3.17 -7.90
N ASP A 105 15.62 -2.40 -7.71
CA ASP A 105 15.62 -1.18 -6.91
C ASP A 105 15.36 -1.44 -5.40
N ILE A 106 15.26 -2.68 -4.97
CA ILE A 106 14.96 -3.02 -3.58
C ILE A 106 16.22 -3.37 -2.82
N ILE A 107 16.34 -2.82 -1.62
CA ILE A 107 17.36 -3.17 -0.64
C ILE A 107 16.65 -3.85 0.52
N VAL A 108 17.08 -5.06 0.86
CA VAL A 108 16.56 -5.81 2.00
C VAL A 108 17.58 -5.78 3.13
N LEU A 109 17.22 -5.17 4.26
CA LEU A 109 18.04 -5.13 5.47
C LEU A 109 17.61 -6.24 6.43
N SER A 110 18.58 -6.81 7.16
CA SER A 110 18.35 -7.79 8.24
C SER A 110 18.10 -7.11 9.58
#